data_AF-A0A2S6TIM8-F1
#
_entry.id   AF-A0A2S6TIM8-F1
#
_cell.length_a   1.000
_cell.length_b   1.000
_cell.length_c   1.000
_cell.angle_alpha   90.00
_cell.angle_beta   90.00
_cell.angle_gamma   90.00
#
_symmetry.space_group_name_H-M   'P 1'
#
loop_
_entity.id
_entity.type
_entity.pdbx_description
1 polymer ?
#
loop_
_entity_poly.entity_id
_entity_poly.type
_entity_poly.pdbx_seq_one_letter_code
_entity_poly.pdbx_strand_id
1 'polypeptide(L)'
;MTKPKRPNFLFIITDQHRADHLGCYGHPVLKTPNIDQIADRGRLFEKFYVACAVCQPNRSTLMTGRMPSLHGVRSNGIPLDKKQNTFVDLMRVQGYRTGLIGKSHLMNMESREPFYERPESTGNKTPVPDKFKTAVPVDHDDDFYQ
;
A
#
# COMPACT_ATOMS: atom_id res chain seq x y z
N MET A 1 -9.19 22.40 29.06
CA MET A 1 -8.18 21.62 28.32
C MET A 1 -8.29 21.97 26.85
N THR A 2 -7.23 22.44 26.21
CA THR A 2 -7.23 22.73 24.77
C THR A 2 -7.36 21.42 24.00
N LYS A 3 -8.34 21.35 23.08
CA LYS A 3 -8.53 20.16 22.23
C LYS A 3 -7.21 19.89 21.48
N PRO A 4 -6.65 18.67 21.54
CA PRO A 4 -5.37 18.39 20.90
C PRO A 4 -5.47 18.72 19.41
N LYS A 5 -4.50 19.48 18.92
CA LYS A 5 -4.47 19.90 17.52
C LYS A 5 -4.33 18.65 16.65
N ARG A 6 -5.22 18.51 15.68
CA ARG A 6 -5.22 17.41 14.72
C ARG A 6 -3.87 17.37 13.96
N PRO A 7 -3.15 16.24 13.91
CA PRO A 7 -1.84 16.17 13.25
C PRO A 7 -1.99 16.18 11.73
N ASN A 8 -0.97 16.69 11.03
CA ASN A 8 -0.81 16.50 9.58
C ASN A 8 0.01 15.23 9.31
N PHE A 9 -0.27 14.55 8.21
CA PHE A 9 0.48 13.37 7.79
C PHE A 9 1.17 13.63 6.46
N LEU A 10 2.46 13.28 6.38
CA LEU A 10 3.25 13.30 5.15
C LEU A 10 3.75 11.88 4.89
N PHE A 11 3.26 11.25 3.82
CA PHE A 11 3.65 9.90 3.44
C PHE A 11 4.62 9.95 2.25
N ILE A 12 5.89 9.62 2.52
CA ILE A 12 6.97 9.67 1.53
C ILE A 12 7.27 8.24 1.06
N ILE A 13 7.25 8.03 -0.25
CA ILE A 13 7.59 6.75 -0.88
C ILE A 13 8.65 7.00 -1.95
N THR A 14 9.75 6.25 -1.88
CA THR A 14 10.72 6.10 -2.97
C THR A 14 10.41 4.85 -3.79
N ASP A 15 10.69 4.86 -5.09
CA ASP A 15 10.48 3.68 -5.95
C ASP A 15 11.80 2.92 -6.13
N GLN A 16 11.73 1.59 -6.04
CA GLN A 16 12.89 0.69 -6.19
C GLN A 16 14.08 1.00 -5.26
N HIS A 17 13.83 1.59 -4.09
CA HIS A 17 14.87 1.91 -3.12
C HIS A 17 15.21 0.66 -2.31
N ARG A 18 16.46 0.21 -2.40
CA ARG A 18 16.97 -0.87 -1.56
C ARG A 18 17.08 -0.42 -0.10
N ALA A 19 16.65 -1.26 0.83
CA ALA A 19 16.72 -0.97 2.26
C ALA A 19 18.16 -0.73 2.74
N ASP A 20 19.14 -1.43 2.15
CA ASP A 20 20.55 -1.31 2.50
C ASP A 20 21.25 -0.08 1.89
N HIS A 21 20.55 0.77 1.13
CA HIS A 21 21.09 1.98 0.50
C HIS A 21 20.76 3.26 1.29
N LEU A 22 20.95 3.19 2.60
CA LEU A 22 20.70 4.27 3.56
C LEU A 22 21.74 4.20 4.69
N GLY A 23 22.20 5.38 5.13
CA GLY A 23 23.14 5.51 6.25
C GLY A 23 22.57 4.95 7.56
N CYS A 24 21.29 5.19 7.84
CA CYS A 24 20.60 4.62 9.01
C CYS A 24 20.44 3.09 8.99
N TYR A 25 20.69 2.44 7.84
CA TYR A 25 20.79 0.97 7.72
C TYR A 25 22.24 0.49 7.59
N GLY A 26 23.23 1.36 7.85
CA GLY A 26 24.64 0.99 7.92
C GLY A 26 25.41 1.00 6.60
N HIS A 27 24.89 1.65 5.54
CA HIS A 27 25.60 1.69 4.27
C HIS A 27 26.99 2.38 4.43
N PRO A 28 28.11 1.78 3.97
CA PRO A 28 29.46 2.24 4.32
C PRO A 28 29.93 3.52 3.61
N VAL A 29 29.32 3.87 2.46
CA VAL A 29 29.75 4.99 1.60
C VAL A 29 28.68 6.08 1.43
N LEU A 30 27.46 5.68 1.05
CA LEU A 30 26.32 6.60 0.87
C LEU A 30 25.99 7.34 2.15
N LYS A 31 25.92 8.67 2.05
CA LYS A 31 25.51 9.57 3.13
C LYS A 31 24.09 10.05 2.85
N THR A 32 23.16 9.74 3.74
CA THR A 32 21.74 10.12 3.62
C THR A 32 21.25 10.95 4.81
N PRO A 33 21.94 12.03 5.18
CA PRO A 33 21.79 12.69 6.48
C PRO A 33 20.36 13.15 6.77
N ASN A 34 19.59 13.54 5.75
CA ASN A 34 18.21 13.96 5.92
C ASN A 34 17.26 12.79 6.28
N ILE A 35 17.46 11.61 5.67
CA ILE A 35 16.68 10.41 5.99
C ILE A 35 17.15 9.83 7.33
N ASP A 36 18.45 9.86 7.58
CA ASP A 36 19.05 9.40 8.83
C ASP A 36 18.51 10.20 10.03
N GLN A 37 18.36 11.53 9.89
CA GLN A 37 17.73 12.39 10.90
C GLN A 37 16.23 12.14 11.10
N ILE A 38 15.52 11.59 10.11
CA ILE A 38 14.12 11.18 10.29
C ILE A 38 14.07 9.88 11.11
N ALA A 39 14.98 8.94 10.84
CA ALA A 39 15.09 7.69 11.58
C ALA A 39 15.47 7.94 13.05
N ASP A 40 16.45 8.81 13.31
CA ASP A 40 16.94 9.16 14.66
C ASP A 40 15.86 9.80 15.54
N ARG A 41 15.03 10.66 14.96
CA ARG A 41 13.93 11.35 15.67
C ARG A 41 12.63 10.56 15.72
N GLY A 42 12.61 9.36 15.14
CA GLY A 42 11.40 8.58 14.90
C GLY A 42 11.57 7.11 15.26
N ARG A 43 10.92 6.25 14.45
CA ARG A 43 11.04 4.80 14.58
C ARG A 43 11.59 4.23 13.28
N LEU A 44 12.72 3.54 13.37
CA LEU A 44 13.29 2.73 12.30
C LEU A 44 12.76 1.28 12.42
N PHE A 45 12.39 0.67 11.30
CA PHE A 45 11.96 -0.72 11.25
C PHE A 45 13.01 -1.56 10.51
N GLU A 46 13.76 -2.39 11.23
CA GLU A 46 14.80 -3.26 10.64
C GLU A 46 14.23 -4.39 9.78
N LYS A 47 12.96 -4.75 10.02
CA LYS A 47 12.25 -5.83 9.33
C LYS A 47 10.92 -5.32 8.79
N PHE A 48 10.98 -4.64 7.65
CA PHE A 48 9.82 -4.11 6.96
C PHE A 48 9.79 -4.63 5.52
N TYR A 49 8.77 -5.44 5.20
CA TYR A 49 8.68 -6.15 3.92
C TYR A 49 7.51 -5.65 3.09
N VAL A 50 7.74 -5.56 1.79
CA VAL A 50 6.69 -5.32 0.80
C VAL A 50 5.81 -6.57 0.64
N ALA A 51 4.52 -6.38 0.38
CA ALA A 51 3.62 -7.51 0.08
C ALA A 51 3.86 -8.10 -1.31
N CYS A 52 4.42 -7.29 -2.22
CA CYS A 52 4.80 -7.70 -3.57
C CYS A 52 6.02 -6.90 -4.02
N ALA A 53 6.97 -7.52 -4.71
CA ALA A 53 8.16 -6.85 -5.24
C ALA A 53 7.89 -6.08 -6.56
N VAL A 54 6.62 -5.78 -6.87
CA VAL A 54 6.19 -5.12 -8.11
C VAL A 54 5.41 -3.85 -7.79
N CYS A 55 5.67 -2.76 -8.54
CA CYS A 55 5.21 -1.42 -8.24
C CYS A 55 3.69 -1.28 -7.97
N GLN A 56 2.84 -1.59 -8.95
CA GLN A 56 1.38 -1.35 -8.86
C GLN A 56 0.67 -2.24 -7.83
N PRO A 57 0.97 -3.57 -7.75
CA PRO A 57 0.49 -4.43 -6.67
C PRO A 57 0.87 -3.92 -5.28
N ASN A 58 2.14 -3.58 -5.05
CA ASN A 58 2.60 -3.15 -3.74
C ASN A 58 2.00 -1.78 -3.33
N ARG A 59 1.88 -0.85 -4.28
CA ARG A 59 1.24 0.45 -4.04
C ARG A 59 -0.24 0.28 -3.73
N SER A 60 -0.91 -0.66 -4.40
CA SER A 60 -2.29 -1.03 -4.07
C SER A 60 -2.42 -1.63 -2.67
N THR A 61 -1.46 -2.46 -2.25
CA THR A 61 -1.39 -2.97 -0.87
C THR A 61 -1.19 -1.84 0.14
N LEU A 62 -0.26 -0.90 -0.12
CA LEU A 62 -0.05 0.26 0.76
C LEU A 62 -1.30 1.13 0.91
N MET A 63 -2.06 1.35 -0.18
CA MET A 63 -3.25 2.18 -0.15
C MET A 63 -4.44 1.50 0.54
N THR A 64 -4.62 0.20 0.32
CA THR A 64 -5.79 -0.55 0.83
C THR A 64 -5.55 -1.21 2.19
N GLY A 65 -4.29 -1.40 2.58
CA GLY A 65 -3.92 -2.23 3.75
C GLY A 65 -4.15 -3.72 3.54
N ARG A 66 -4.38 -4.18 2.30
CA ARG A 66 -4.78 -5.55 1.96
C ARG A 66 -3.72 -6.24 1.10
N MET A 67 -3.64 -7.57 1.17
CA MET A 67 -2.75 -8.35 0.30
C MET A 67 -3.21 -8.35 -1.16
N PRO A 68 -2.31 -8.53 -2.15
CA PRO A 68 -2.66 -8.64 -3.57
C PRO A 68 -3.69 -9.73 -3.90
N SER A 69 -3.74 -10.79 -3.10
CA SER A 69 -4.76 -11.84 -3.22
C SER A 69 -6.18 -11.32 -3.00
N LEU A 70 -6.33 -10.24 -2.22
CA LEU A 70 -7.61 -9.72 -1.74
C LEU A 70 -8.08 -8.49 -2.52
N HIS A 71 -7.19 -7.56 -2.87
CA HIS A 71 -7.54 -6.41 -3.71
C HIS A 71 -7.41 -6.68 -5.22
N GLY A 72 -6.86 -7.84 -5.63
CA GLY A 72 -6.89 -8.33 -7.00
C GLY A 72 -5.81 -7.78 -7.95
N VAL A 73 -5.06 -6.76 -7.55
CA VAL A 73 -3.96 -6.17 -8.34
C VAL A 73 -2.71 -7.03 -8.18
N ARG A 74 -2.49 -7.97 -9.10
CA ARG A 74 -1.42 -9.00 -9.01
C ARG A 74 -0.20 -8.74 -9.91
N SER A 75 -0.33 -7.84 -10.86
CA SER A 75 0.76 -7.40 -11.75
C SER A 75 0.56 -5.92 -12.12
N ASN A 76 1.59 -5.31 -12.70
CA ASN A 76 1.39 -4.04 -13.40
C ASN A 76 0.42 -4.25 -14.57
N GLY A 77 -0.40 -3.24 -14.86
CA GLY A 77 -1.44 -3.29 -15.90
C GLY A 77 -2.84 -3.68 -15.41
N ILE A 78 -2.96 -4.13 -14.16
CA ILE A 78 -4.25 -4.42 -13.52
C ILE A 78 -4.63 -3.22 -12.63
N PRO A 79 -5.59 -2.36 -13.01
CA PRO A 79 -5.96 -1.21 -12.20
C PRO A 79 -6.59 -1.65 -10.87
N LEU A 80 -6.39 -0.85 -9.82
CA LEU A 80 -7.14 -1.00 -8.58
C LEU A 80 -8.61 -0.69 -8.84
N ASP A 81 -9.50 -1.59 -8.45
CA ASP A 81 -10.95 -1.38 -8.57
C ASP A 81 -11.35 -0.15 -7.74
N LYS A 82 -12.11 0.76 -8.35
CA LYS A 82 -12.63 2.00 -7.72
C LYS A 82 -13.57 1.72 -6.54
N LYS A 83 -14.05 0.49 -6.39
CA LYS A 83 -14.84 0.03 -5.24
C LYS A 83 -13.99 -0.31 -4.01
N GLN A 84 -12.66 -0.38 -4.14
CA GLN A 84 -11.78 -0.64 -3.00
C GLN A 84 -11.64 0.62 -2.14
N ASN A 85 -11.82 0.47 -0.83
CA ASN A 85 -11.53 1.54 0.13
C ASN A 85 -10.01 1.63 0.34
N THR A 86 -9.49 2.85 0.35
CA THR A 86 -8.10 3.15 0.71
C THR A 86 -8.03 3.91 2.03
N PHE A 87 -6.86 3.91 2.69
CA PHE A 87 -6.67 4.74 3.88
C PHE A 87 -6.86 6.24 3.56
N VAL A 88 -6.63 6.66 2.31
CA VAL A 88 -6.85 8.04 1.86
C VAL A 88 -8.34 8.40 1.87
N ASP A 89 -9.22 7.46 1.51
CA ASP A 89 -10.67 7.63 1.60
C ASP A 89 -11.09 7.79 3.06
N LEU A 90 -10.56 6.94 3.95
CA LEU A 90 -10.81 7.02 5.39
C LEU A 90 -10.34 8.36 5.96
N MET A 91 -9.15 8.83 5.58
CA MET A 91 -8.66 10.14 5.98
C MET A 91 -9.60 11.26 5.52
N ARG A 92 -10.09 11.21 4.28
CA ARG A 92 -11.02 12.20 3.73
C ARG A 92 -12.36 12.19 4.47
N VAL A 93 -12.93 11.02 4.77
CA VAL A 93 -14.16 10.88 5.58
C VAL A 93 -13.98 11.53 6.96
N GLN A 94 -12.79 11.38 7.55
CA GLN A 94 -12.49 12.01 8.82
C GLN A 94 -12.28 13.53 8.70
N GLY A 95 -12.28 14.12 7.51
CA GLY A 95 -12.12 15.57 7.28
C GLY A 95 -10.69 16.02 7.03
N TYR A 96 -9.77 15.12 6.68
CA TYR A 96 -8.46 15.51 6.16
C TYR A 96 -8.54 15.99 4.72
N ARG A 97 -7.77 17.03 4.39
CA ARG A 97 -7.45 17.36 3.00
C ARG A 97 -6.34 16.42 2.54
N THR A 98 -6.62 15.64 1.50
CA THR A 98 -5.69 14.67 0.93
C THR A 98 -5.14 15.20 -0.40
N GLY A 99 -3.90 14.84 -0.70
CA GLY A 99 -3.22 15.24 -1.93
C GLY A 99 -2.11 14.26 -2.27
N LEU A 100 -1.81 14.15 -3.56
CA LEU A 100 -0.74 13.30 -4.09
C LEU A 100 0.18 14.16 -4.96
N ILE A 101 1.49 14.02 -4.74
CA ILE A 101 2.53 14.62 -5.58
C ILE A 101 3.48 13.49 -5.98
N GLY A 102 3.57 13.21 -7.28
CA GLY A 102 4.41 12.15 -7.83
C GLY A 102 3.62 10.91 -8.29
N LYS A 103 4.24 9.72 -8.18
CA LYS A 103 3.75 8.47 -8.77
C LYS A 103 2.70 7.78 -7.87
N SER A 104 1.49 7.59 -8.40
CA SER A 104 0.43 6.77 -7.78
C SER A 104 0.56 5.29 -8.15
N HIS A 105 0.55 5.00 -9.46
CA HIS A 105 0.51 3.65 -10.05
C HIS A 105 -0.62 2.75 -9.52
N LEU A 106 -1.80 3.31 -9.28
CA LEU A 106 -3.04 2.57 -8.96
C LEU A 106 -3.91 2.31 -10.20
N MET A 107 -3.56 2.91 -11.32
CA MET A 107 -4.23 2.82 -12.61
C MET A 107 -3.19 2.69 -13.72
N ASN A 108 -3.63 2.26 -14.90
CA ASN A 108 -2.77 2.19 -16.07
C ASN A 108 -2.43 3.61 -16.52
N MET A 109 -1.15 3.81 -16.90
CA MET A 109 -0.61 5.13 -17.27
C MET A 109 -1.04 5.57 -18.67
N GLU A 110 -1.51 4.63 -19.50
CA GLU A 110 -1.95 4.85 -20.87
C GLU A 110 -3.32 4.19 -21.07
N SER A 111 -4.09 4.66 -22.05
CA SER A 111 -5.32 3.99 -22.51
C SER A 111 -5.03 2.72 -23.32
N ARG A 112 -3.79 2.23 -23.30
CA ARG A 112 -3.40 0.99 -23.97
C ARG A 112 -3.95 -0.17 -23.18
N GLU A 113 -4.55 -1.09 -23.93
CA GLU A 113 -5.00 -2.36 -23.37
C GLU A 113 -3.82 -3.09 -22.69
N PRO A 114 -4.07 -3.81 -21.59
CA PRO A 114 -3.02 -4.55 -20.88
C PRO A 114 -2.25 -5.47 -21.84
N PHE A 115 -0.92 -5.40 -21.81
CA PHE A 115 -0.06 -6.33 -22.58
C PHE A 115 -0.21 -7.79 -22.16
N TYR A 116 -0.65 -8.00 -20.92
CA TYR A 116 -0.97 -9.32 -20.39
C TYR A 116 -2.46 -9.36 -20.10
N GLU A 117 -3.18 -10.21 -20.83
CA GLU A 117 -4.54 -10.54 -20.46
C GLU A 117 -4.55 -11.22 -19.10
N ARG A 118 -5.61 -11.00 -18.32
CA ARG A 118 -5.82 -11.79 -17.11
C ARG A 118 -5.90 -13.25 -17.56
N PRO A 119 -5.02 -14.14 -17.09
CA PRO A 119 -5.04 -15.54 -17.52
C PRO A 119 -6.45 -16.09 -17.28
N GLU A 120 -7.05 -16.65 -18.32
CA GLU A 120 -8.30 -17.37 -18.15
C GLU A 120 -8.08 -18.48 -17.13
N SER A 121 -9.03 -18.62 -16.20
CA SER A 121 -8.98 -19.74 -15.27
C SER A 121 -9.09 -21.02 -16.10
N THR A 122 -8.08 -21.87 -16.06
CA THR A 122 -7.94 -23.07 -16.89
C THR A 122 -8.99 -24.17 -16.60
N GLY A 123 -10.11 -23.85 -15.95
CA GLY A 123 -11.18 -24.77 -15.57
C GLY A 123 -10.81 -25.81 -14.51
N ASN A 124 -9.53 -26.18 -14.43
CA ASN A 124 -9.00 -27.25 -13.58
C ASN A 124 -8.56 -26.78 -12.19
N LYS A 125 -8.91 -25.55 -11.81
CA LYS A 125 -8.68 -25.07 -10.46
C LYS A 125 -9.93 -25.35 -9.65
N THR A 126 -9.77 -26.06 -8.53
CA THR A 126 -10.83 -26.21 -7.53
C THR A 126 -11.45 -24.84 -7.27
N PRO A 127 -12.76 -24.66 -7.46
CA PRO A 127 -13.42 -23.41 -7.15
C PRO A 127 -13.09 -23.01 -5.72
N VAL A 128 -12.94 -21.70 -5.48
CA VAL A 128 -12.83 -21.18 -4.13
C VAL A 128 -14.04 -21.72 -3.34
N PRO A 129 -13.82 -22.46 -2.23
CA PRO A 129 -14.93 -22.98 -1.43
C PRO A 129 -15.90 -21.86 -1.10
N ASP A 130 -17.20 -22.12 -1.10
CA ASP A 130 -18.23 -21.07 -1.00
C ASP A 130 -18.02 -20.12 0.19
N LYS A 131 -17.50 -20.64 1.31
CA LYS A 131 -17.13 -19.88 2.51
C LYS A 131 -16.02 -18.84 2.33
N PHE A 132 -15.34 -18.83 1.19
CA PHE A 132 -14.25 -17.91 0.85
C PHE A 132 -14.56 -17.07 -0.40
N LYS A 133 -15.75 -17.21 -1.01
CA LYS A 133 -16.17 -16.38 -2.17
C LYS A 133 -16.35 -14.92 -1.78
N THR A 134 -16.70 -14.68 -0.53
CA THR A 134 -16.74 -13.37 0.10
C THR A 134 -15.72 -13.38 1.24
N ALA A 135 -14.81 -12.42 1.24
CA ALA A 135 -14.08 -12.12 2.48
C ALA A 135 -15.13 -11.68 3.49
N VAL A 136 -15.21 -12.36 4.63
CA VAL A 136 -15.96 -11.84 5.77
C VAL A 136 -15.37 -10.45 6.03
N PRO A 137 -16.17 -9.37 5.93
CA PRO A 137 -15.75 -8.11 6.51
C PRO A 137 -15.55 -8.46 7.98
N VAL A 138 -14.30 -8.51 8.44
CA VAL A 138 -14.07 -8.55 9.88
C VAL A 138 -14.61 -7.22 10.34
N ASP A 139 -15.80 -7.27 10.93
CA ASP A 139 -16.42 -6.12 11.54
C ASP A 139 -15.48 -5.68 12.65
N HIS A 140 -14.90 -4.49 12.51
CA HIS A 140 -14.01 -3.94 13.53
C HIS A 140 -14.81 -3.41 14.74
N ASP A 141 -16.12 -3.68 14.79
CA ASP A 141 -17.04 -3.32 15.87
C ASP A 141 -17.08 -4.37 17.02
N ASP A 142 -16.19 -5.38 17.00
CA ASP A 142 -15.99 -6.34 18.11
C ASP A 142 -15.20 -5.70 19.27
N ASP A 143 -15.61 -6.01 20.51
CA ASP A 143 -14.99 -5.61 21.79
C ASP A 143 -13.47 -5.86 21.88
N PHE A 144 -12.91 -6.75 21.04
CA PHE A 144 -11.49 -7.02 20.94
C PHE A 144 -10.69 -5.83 20.35
N TYR A 145 -11.34 -4.95 19.58
CA TYR A 145 -10.72 -3.80 18.90
C TYR A 145 -11.14 -2.43 19.48
N GLN A 146 -11.90 -2.38 20.58
CA GLN A 146 -12.15 -1.15 21.35
C GLN A 146 -11.06 -0.85 22.38
#